data_AF-A0A165WII5-F1
#
_entry.id   AF-A0A165WII5-F1
#
_cell.length_a   1.000
_cell.length_b   1.000
_cell.length_c   1.000
_cell.angle_alpha   90.00
_cell.angle_beta   90.00
_cell.angle_gamma   90.00
#
_symmetry.space_group_name_H-M   'P 1'
#
loop_
_entity.id
_entity.type
_entity.pdbx_description
1 polymer ?
#
loop_
_entity_poly.entity_id
_entity_poly.type
_entity_poly.pdbx_seq_one_letter_code
_entity_poly.pdbx_strand_id
1 'polypeptide(L)'
;MNKHSTMLQALETDATKDDKAYEGRKLGDAQTWNALDKEALAKIKVMVEEWREVMQISLVFIALFLTVVTAFISPVIQIFTTPPDSSSDSSSTKPPLPTVPTQLVALFYYLALITSISNSVLCVLGMQWGARLIATPLGKTNLERALARERRMLSAEGKMRSLMGVLVWTLLISIGFFVLGFLIQLWDLTFSFAGSAPILIVGGVLATGLTLIILGIITATTLHAALTENSPFESPLSNAMKPFLRWIRRRLQKEDDKEHDESKESKTKDTEDVGALVEWKKDDAPNILALKTYAKLVLSTNDAEVLERAVPSFEFGEWYAASDSLLPVFHAVRDRFLATDTSFRVKETVHKQLVYMKDWEGWKDKEGDWRSDLKANDFTRWCQGQCSELFNSSSGSRRDFFPPFAFFASFEEDNEDLRYLAYFSNEQCVAHILCTFDSDEELGDRKAIFGSAVKACDRLLSDARTDDVTAILSHVDPTLILRSLIRNPYLWWYQVCDLVTFIIKGKEVEILDELAPFLSDLCEISVFAESKDPLLVCTFLEHNIRQSLSNFATPHPLDLSPVLDLVNENSLLERYSETLIYYLDRGGLDNLSDLHPALKLWEYCRDVHNDPGTPDEVVTFYRECTYCFIRE
;
A
#
# COMPACT_ATOMS: atom_id res chain seq x y z
N MET A 1 17.17 -28.61 35.46
CA MET A 1 16.22 -27.58 34.97
C MET A 1 16.67 -26.91 33.67
N ASN A 2 17.91 -26.41 33.54
CA ASN A 2 18.33 -25.64 32.35
C ASN A 2 18.19 -26.36 31.00
N LYS A 3 18.47 -27.67 30.90
CA LYS A 3 18.31 -28.45 29.65
C LYS A 3 16.86 -28.62 29.20
N HIS A 4 15.92 -28.77 30.14
CA HIS A 4 14.50 -28.85 29.82
C HIS A 4 13.97 -27.50 29.38
N SER A 5 14.40 -26.39 30.02
CA SER A 5 14.06 -25.04 29.59
C SER A 5 14.56 -24.73 28.18
N THR A 6 15.79 -25.14 27.83
CA THR A 6 16.34 -24.93 26.48
C THR A 6 15.64 -25.80 25.43
N MET A 7 15.25 -27.03 25.77
CA MET A 7 14.46 -27.87 24.85
C MET A 7 13.04 -27.32 24.65
N LEU A 8 12.39 -26.81 25.70
CA LEU A 8 11.06 -26.20 25.62
C LEU A 8 11.12 -24.91 24.79
N GLN A 9 12.14 -24.08 25.00
CA GLN A 9 12.36 -22.85 24.23
C GLN A 9 12.73 -23.18 22.77
N ALA A 10 13.47 -24.26 22.51
CA ALA A 10 13.74 -24.73 21.16
C ALA A 10 12.48 -25.29 20.48
N LEU A 11 11.64 -26.05 21.18
CA LEU A 11 10.36 -26.56 20.68
C LEU A 11 9.35 -25.44 20.43
N GLU A 12 9.28 -24.44 21.31
CA GLU A 12 8.47 -23.24 21.13
C GLU A 12 8.99 -22.39 19.96
N THR A 13 10.31 -22.25 19.84
CA THR A 13 10.93 -21.55 18.70
C THR A 13 10.68 -22.28 17.39
N ASP A 14 10.69 -23.62 17.38
CA ASP A 14 10.42 -24.43 16.20
C ASP A 14 8.92 -24.43 15.86
N ALA A 15 8.04 -24.49 16.86
CA ALA A 15 6.59 -24.42 16.70
C ALA A 15 6.08 -23.04 16.24
N THR A 16 6.75 -21.95 16.63
CA THR A 16 6.38 -20.57 16.25
C THR A 16 7.22 -20.03 15.09
N LYS A 17 8.17 -20.82 14.56
CA LYS A 17 9.11 -20.38 13.52
C LYS A 17 8.42 -19.91 12.24
N ASP A 18 7.32 -20.58 11.90
CA ASP A 18 6.53 -20.28 10.72
C ASP A 18 5.55 -19.13 10.93
N ASP A 19 5.36 -18.68 12.18
CA ASP A 19 4.53 -17.52 12.53
C ASP A 19 5.35 -16.24 12.74
N LYS A 20 6.69 -16.33 12.82
CA LYS A 20 7.57 -15.17 13.03
C LYS A 20 7.96 -14.47 11.74
N ALA A 21 7.86 -13.14 11.74
CA ALA A 21 8.35 -12.28 10.67
C ALA A 21 9.78 -12.65 10.23
N TYR A 22 10.03 -12.63 8.92
CA TYR A 22 11.38 -12.62 8.35
C TYR A 22 12.17 -11.37 8.76
N GLU A 23 13.49 -11.51 8.84
CA GLU A 23 14.42 -10.39 8.96
C GLU A 23 14.35 -9.48 7.73
N GLY A 24 14.37 -8.16 7.97
CA GLY A 24 14.37 -7.15 6.93
C GLY A 24 15.59 -7.26 6.02
N ARG A 25 15.39 -7.01 4.73
CA ARG A 25 16.44 -7.01 3.71
C ARG A 25 16.41 -5.69 2.95
N LYS A 26 17.57 -5.27 2.46
CA LYS A 26 17.66 -4.08 1.62
C LYS A 26 16.91 -4.31 0.31
N LEU A 27 16.32 -3.24 -0.26
CA LEU A 27 15.61 -3.32 -1.55
C LEU A 27 16.39 -4.06 -2.65
N GLY A 28 17.72 -3.92 -2.68
CA GLY A 28 18.61 -4.57 -3.66
C GLY A 28 18.97 -6.04 -3.39
N ASP A 29 18.31 -6.72 -2.44
CA ASP A 29 18.68 -8.08 -2.03
C ASP A 29 18.67 -9.09 -3.18
N ALA A 30 19.75 -9.88 -3.26
CA ALA A 30 19.95 -10.81 -4.35
C ALA A 30 18.94 -11.97 -4.35
N GLN A 31 18.44 -12.39 -3.19
CA GLN A 31 17.48 -13.50 -3.12
C GLN A 31 16.08 -13.05 -3.55
N THR A 32 15.63 -11.89 -3.06
CA THR A 32 14.35 -11.30 -3.48
C THR A 32 14.31 -11.08 -4.99
N TRP A 33 15.32 -10.41 -5.56
CA TRP A 33 15.33 -10.17 -7.00
C TRP A 33 15.51 -11.43 -7.84
N ASN A 34 16.15 -12.49 -7.31
CA ASN A 34 16.22 -13.77 -8.00
C ASN A 34 14.83 -14.45 -8.08
N ALA A 35 14.06 -14.44 -7.00
CA ALA A 35 12.71 -14.98 -6.99
C ALA A 35 11.79 -14.20 -7.94
N LEU A 36 11.81 -12.87 -7.85
CA LEU A 36 11.04 -11.98 -8.74
C LEU A 36 11.46 -12.12 -10.22
N ASP A 37 12.76 -12.23 -10.51
CA ASP A 37 13.26 -12.41 -11.88
C ASP A 37 12.83 -13.77 -12.47
N LYS A 38 12.83 -14.83 -11.67
CA LYS A 38 12.35 -16.16 -12.09
C LYS A 38 10.87 -16.16 -12.39
N GLU A 39 10.06 -15.54 -11.53
CA GLU A 39 8.61 -15.41 -11.75
C GLU A 39 8.32 -14.61 -13.02
N ALA A 40 9.00 -13.47 -13.20
CA ALA A 40 8.92 -12.68 -14.42
C ALA A 40 9.30 -13.51 -15.66
N LEU A 41 10.35 -14.34 -15.57
CA LEU A 41 10.75 -15.22 -16.66
C LEU A 41 9.68 -16.25 -17.00
N ALA A 42 9.05 -16.84 -15.98
CA ALA A 42 8.01 -17.84 -16.16
C ALA A 42 6.83 -17.26 -16.93
N LYS A 43 6.36 -16.07 -16.54
CA LYS A 43 5.29 -15.35 -17.25
C LYS A 43 5.66 -15.00 -18.68
N ILE A 44 6.86 -14.46 -18.90
CA ILE A 44 7.35 -14.13 -20.23
C ILE A 44 7.45 -15.39 -21.10
N LYS A 45 7.89 -16.51 -20.53
CA LYS A 45 7.96 -17.78 -21.24
C LYS A 45 6.58 -18.23 -21.70
N VAL A 46 5.56 -18.17 -20.83
CA VAL A 46 4.18 -18.50 -21.19
C VAL A 46 3.68 -17.62 -22.34
N MET A 47 3.89 -16.31 -22.26
CA MET A 47 3.47 -15.39 -23.33
C MET A 47 4.20 -15.65 -24.66
N VAL A 48 5.51 -15.93 -24.61
CA VAL A 48 6.28 -16.25 -25.82
C VAL A 48 5.87 -17.60 -26.41
N GLU A 49 5.49 -18.57 -25.58
CA GLU A 49 4.96 -19.86 -26.04
C GLU A 49 3.65 -19.69 -26.81
N GLU A 50 2.73 -18.85 -26.31
CA GLU A 50 1.50 -18.48 -27.02
C GLU A 50 1.80 -17.82 -28.38
N TRP A 51 2.70 -16.83 -28.40
CA TRP A 51 3.09 -16.17 -29.67
C TRP A 51 3.71 -17.16 -30.66
N ARG A 52 4.52 -18.08 -30.16
CA ARG A 52 5.16 -19.12 -30.98
C ARG A 52 4.14 -20.08 -31.55
N GLU A 53 3.12 -20.49 -30.78
CA GLU A 53 2.06 -21.37 -31.24
C GLU A 53 1.29 -20.75 -32.42
N VAL A 54 0.87 -19.48 -32.29
CA VAL A 54 0.17 -18.77 -33.37
C VAL A 54 1.04 -18.66 -34.62
N MET A 55 2.34 -18.37 -34.47
CA MET A 55 3.27 -18.29 -35.60
C MET A 55 3.51 -19.65 -36.26
N GLN A 56 3.57 -20.75 -35.49
CA GLN A 56 3.74 -22.09 -36.01
C GLN A 56 2.51 -22.56 -36.79
N ILE A 57 1.30 -22.34 -36.25
CA ILE A 57 0.04 -22.64 -36.95
C ILE A 57 -0.02 -21.85 -38.26
N SER A 58 0.33 -20.56 -38.22
CA SER A 58 0.37 -19.71 -39.42
C SER A 58 1.36 -20.25 -40.47
N LEU A 59 2.55 -20.70 -40.05
CA LEU A 59 3.57 -21.21 -40.96
C LEU A 59 3.16 -22.52 -41.65
N VAL A 60 2.52 -23.45 -40.90
CA VAL A 60 1.95 -24.68 -41.48
C VAL A 60 0.88 -24.35 -42.51
N PHE A 61 -0.03 -23.43 -42.18
CA PHE A 61 -1.07 -23.01 -43.11
C PHE A 61 -0.47 -22.33 -44.36
N ILE A 62 0.52 -21.45 -44.20
CA ILE A 62 1.22 -20.80 -45.32
C ILE A 62 1.88 -21.83 -46.24
N ALA A 63 2.51 -22.88 -45.69
CA ALA A 63 3.15 -23.92 -46.48
C ALA A 63 2.13 -24.73 -47.32
N LEU A 64 1.00 -25.11 -46.72
CA LEU A 64 -0.09 -25.79 -47.43
C LEU A 64 -0.67 -24.87 -48.52
N PHE A 65 -0.92 -23.61 -48.19
CA PHE A 65 -1.47 -22.64 -49.12
C PHE A 65 -0.51 -22.32 -50.27
N LEU A 66 0.79 -22.14 -50.01
CA LEU A 66 1.80 -21.95 -51.05
C LEU A 66 1.86 -23.13 -52.02
N THR A 67 1.65 -24.37 -51.54
CA THR A 67 1.58 -25.55 -52.40
C THR A 67 0.40 -25.47 -53.37
N VAL A 68 -0.77 -25.05 -52.87
CA VAL A 68 -1.96 -24.82 -53.70
C VAL A 68 -1.70 -23.71 -54.70
N VAL A 69 -1.26 -22.52 -54.27
CA VAL A 69 -0.97 -21.39 -55.17
C VAL A 69 0.04 -21.80 -56.26
N THR A 70 1.07 -22.57 -55.90
CA THR A 70 2.09 -23.03 -56.85
C THR A 70 1.51 -24.01 -57.89
N ALA A 71 0.57 -24.87 -57.50
CA ALA A 71 -0.10 -25.76 -58.43
C ALA A 71 -0.95 -25.01 -59.46
N PHE A 72 -1.60 -23.91 -59.06
CA PHE A 72 -2.42 -23.07 -59.94
C PHE A 72 -1.61 -22.08 -60.80
N ILE A 73 -0.48 -21.60 -60.29
CA ILE A 73 0.38 -20.65 -61.04
C ILE A 73 1.19 -21.35 -62.14
N SER A 74 1.55 -22.62 -61.96
CA SER A 74 2.42 -23.35 -62.91
C SER A 74 1.84 -23.44 -64.33
N PRO A 75 0.56 -23.85 -64.54
CA PRO A 75 -0.05 -23.82 -65.87
C PRO A 75 -0.13 -22.40 -66.45
N VAL A 76 -0.38 -21.39 -65.62
CA VAL A 76 -0.44 -20.00 -66.06
C VAL A 76 0.93 -19.56 -66.60
N ILE A 77 2.02 -19.87 -65.91
CA ILE A 77 3.39 -19.58 -66.35
C ILE A 77 3.71 -20.25 -67.69
N GLN A 78 3.26 -21.49 -67.90
CA GLN A 78 3.48 -22.20 -69.17
C GLN A 78 2.87 -21.45 -70.36
N ILE A 79 1.70 -20.81 -70.18
CA ILE A 79 1.06 -20.00 -71.24
C ILE A 79 1.95 -18.82 -71.66
N PHE A 80 2.69 -18.21 -70.72
CA PHE A 80 3.60 -17.10 -71.03
C PHE A 80 4.95 -17.54 -71.61
N THR A 81 5.37 -18.79 -71.39
CA THR A 81 6.71 -19.28 -71.77
C THR A 81 6.73 -20.20 -72.98
N THR A 82 5.57 -20.67 -73.46
CA THR A 82 5.48 -21.55 -74.64
C THR A 82 5.74 -20.74 -75.93
N PRO A 83 6.73 -21.14 -76.77
CA PRO A 83 6.95 -20.48 -78.06
C PRO A 83 5.76 -20.70 -79.00
N PRO A 84 5.41 -19.73 -79.87
CA PRO A 84 4.35 -19.92 -80.84
C PRO A 84 4.73 -21.01 -81.85
N ASP A 85 3.93 -22.07 -81.92
CA ASP A 85 4.02 -23.09 -82.96
C ASP A 85 3.51 -22.54 -84.29
N SER A 86 4.41 -21.97 -85.10
CA SER A 86 4.25 -22.01 -86.55
C SER A 86 5.58 -21.82 -87.27
N SER A 87 5.94 -22.86 -88.03
CA SER A 87 6.83 -22.83 -89.17
C SER A 87 6.53 -21.66 -90.11
N SER A 88 7.40 -20.65 -90.18
CA SER A 88 7.88 -20.00 -91.42
C SER A 88 8.71 -18.76 -91.07
N ASP A 89 9.65 -18.47 -91.98
CA ASP A 89 10.83 -17.63 -91.81
C ASP A 89 10.61 -16.19 -91.35
N SER A 90 11.69 -15.69 -90.72
CA SER A 90 12.18 -14.31 -90.70
C SER A 90 11.68 -13.33 -89.62
N SER A 91 12.66 -12.96 -88.78
CA SER A 91 12.80 -11.72 -88.01
C SER A 91 11.85 -11.45 -86.82
N SER A 92 12.39 -11.69 -85.61
CA SER A 92 12.22 -10.81 -84.43
C SER A 92 10.79 -10.45 -83.98
N THR A 93 9.86 -11.40 -83.96
CA THR A 93 8.56 -11.17 -83.32
C THR A 93 8.57 -11.77 -81.92
N LYS A 94 8.67 -10.88 -80.92
CA LYS A 94 8.38 -11.20 -79.50
C LYS A 94 7.00 -11.91 -79.42
N PRO A 95 6.81 -12.84 -78.47
CA PRO A 95 5.55 -13.58 -78.34
C PRO A 95 4.34 -12.63 -78.23
N PRO A 96 3.16 -13.02 -78.76
CA PRO A 96 1.96 -12.19 -78.72
C PRO A 96 1.54 -11.91 -77.28
N LEU A 97 1.02 -10.69 -77.04
CA LEU A 97 0.59 -10.28 -75.71
C LEU A 97 -0.61 -11.13 -75.27
N PRO A 98 -0.58 -11.79 -74.10
CA PRO A 98 -1.70 -12.58 -73.61
C PRO A 98 -2.88 -11.69 -73.23
N THR A 99 -4.08 -12.27 -73.18
CA THR A 99 -5.32 -11.54 -72.88
C THR A 99 -5.28 -10.89 -71.50
N VAL A 100 -5.96 -9.75 -71.36
CA VAL A 100 -5.99 -8.96 -70.11
C VAL A 100 -6.43 -9.79 -68.89
N PRO A 101 -7.45 -10.68 -68.96
CA PRO A 101 -7.82 -11.56 -67.85
C PRO A 101 -6.66 -12.47 -67.42
N THR A 102 -5.93 -13.09 -68.35
CA THR A 102 -4.77 -13.95 -68.03
C THR A 102 -3.64 -13.16 -67.36
N GLN A 103 -3.41 -11.90 -67.77
CA GLN A 103 -2.44 -11.02 -67.10
C GLN A 103 -2.86 -10.69 -65.65
N LEU A 104 -4.16 -10.42 -65.42
CA LEU A 104 -4.70 -10.17 -64.08
C LEU A 104 -4.64 -11.40 -63.18
N VAL A 105 -4.95 -12.59 -63.71
CA VAL A 105 -4.82 -13.87 -62.99
C VAL A 105 -3.37 -14.09 -62.57
N ALA A 106 -2.41 -13.90 -63.48
CA ALA A 106 -1.00 -14.01 -63.17
C ALA A 106 -0.58 -13.02 -62.07
N LEU A 107 -0.99 -11.75 -62.18
CA LEU A 107 -0.71 -10.72 -61.18
C LEU A 107 -1.22 -11.13 -59.79
N PHE A 108 -2.47 -11.55 -59.67
CA PHE A 108 -3.06 -11.92 -58.38
C PHE A 108 -2.41 -13.18 -57.77
N TYR A 109 -2.04 -14.17 -58.59
CA TYR A 109 -1.31 -15.35 -58.10
C TYR A 109 0.12 -15.00 -57.66
N TYR A 110 0.82 -14.13 -58.37
CA TYR A 110 2.14 -13.65 -57.93
C TYR A 110 2.04 -12.82 -56.65
N LEU A 111 1.04 -11.96 -56.52
CA LEU A 111 0.80 -11.19 -55.29
C LEU A 111 0.46 -12.09 -54.10
N ALA A 112 -0.36 -13.13 -54.29
CA ALA A 112 -0.63 -14.14 -53.27
C ALA A 112 0.67 -14.87 -52.87
N LEU A 113 1.46 -15.32 -53.84
CA LEU A 113 2.72 -16.02 -53.59
C LEU A 113 3.72 -15.15 -52.81
N ILE A 114 3.98 -13.92 -53.28
CA ILE A 114 4.93 -13.00 -52.65
C ILE A 114 4.48 -12.65 -51.23
N THR A 115 3.19 -12.31 -51.05
CA THR A 115 2.64 -11.97 -49.72
C THR A 115 2.76 -13.15 -48.76
N SER A 116 2.50 -14.38 -49.21
CA SER A 116 2.68 -15.59 -48.40
C SER A 116 4.13 -15.86 -48.02
N ILE A 117 5.09 -15.67 -48.95
CA ILE A 117 6.53 -15.81 -48.64
C ILE A 117 6.96 -14.76 -47.60
N SER A 118 6.58 -13.49 -47.79
CA SER A 118 6.89 -12.42 -46.83
C SER A 118 6.30 -12.71 -45.45
N ASN A 119 5.06 -13.23 -45.40
CA ASN A 119 4.43 -13.64 -44.15
C ASN A 119 5.21 -14.77 -43.45
N SER A 120 5.67 -15.78 -44.20
CA SER A 120 6.50 -16.86 -43.65
C SER A 120 7.82 -16.35 -43.07
N VAL A 121 8.48 -15.38 -43.70
CA VAL A 121 9.72 -14.78 -43.19
C VAL A 121 9.45 -14.03 -41.88
N LEU A 122 8.36 -13.26 -41.81
CA LEU A 122 7.96 -12.56 -40.58
C LEU A 122 7.59 -13.52 -39.45
N CYS A 123 6.96 -14.67 -39.73
CA CYS A 123 6.74 -15.74 -38.73
C CYS A 123 8.07 -16.23 -38.14
N VAL A 124 9.07 -16.50 -38.99
CA VAL A 124 10.40 -16.98 -38.53
C VAL A 124 11.13 -15.92 -37.71
N LEU A 125 11.11 -14.66 -38.15
CA LEU A 125 11.70 -13.55 -37.39
C LEU A 125 11.00 -13.34 -36.04
N GLY A 126 9.67 -13.41 -36.00
CA GLY A 126 8.88 -13.36 -34.77
C GLY A 126 9.29 -14.45 -33.77
N MET A 127 9.46 -15.68 -34.25
CA MET A 127 9.94 -16.80 -33.42
C MET A 127 11.36 -16.55 -32.89
N GLN A 128 12.27 -16.02 -33.72
CA GLN A 128 13.64 -15.69 -33.29
C GLN A 128 13.67 -14.58 -32.24
N TRP A 129 12.85 -13.54 -32.39
CA TRP A 129 12.74 -12.46 -31.41
C TRP A 129 12.14 -12.95 -30.09
N GLY A 130 11.13 -13.81 -30.14
CA GLY A 130 10.58 -14.48 -28.94
C GLY A 130 11.64 -15.30 -28.21
N ALA A 131 12.42 -16.12 -28.92
CA ALA A 131 13.53 -16.87 -28.32
C ALA A 131 14.59 -15.95 -27.67
N ARG A 132 14.92 -14.81 -28.31
CA ARG A 132 15.84 -13.83 -27.73
C ARG A 132 15.29 -13.10 -26.50
N LEU A 133 13.97 -12.98 -26.37
CA LEU A 133 13.34 -12.35 -25.21
C LEU A 133 13.55 -13.20 -23.94
N ILE A 134 13.46 -14.52 -24.07
CA ILE A 134 13.67 -15.48 -22.97
C ILE A 134 15.15 -15.59 -22.59
N ALA A 135 16.06 -15.31 -23.53
CA ALA A 135 17.50 -15.39 -23.26
C ALA A 135 17.91 -14.50 -22.08
N THR A 136 18.82 -15.00 -21.24
CA THR A 136 19.30 -14.33 -20.03
C THR A 136 19.89 -12.95 -20.37
N PRO A 137 19.38 -11.85 -19.76
CA PRO A 137 19.92 -10.52 -20.03
C PRO A 137 21.28 -10.33 -19.37
N LEU A 138 22.05 -9.39 -19.91
CA LEU A 138 23.29 -8.90 -19.32
C LEU A 138 22.97 -8.11 -18.04
N GLY A 139 23.62 -8.44 -16.94
CA GLY A 139 23.50 -7.76 -15.65
C GLY A 139 24.42 -8.39 -14.62
N LYS A 140 25.14 -7.57 -13.85
CA LYS A 140 26.08 -8.05 -12.81
C LYS A 140 25.31 -8.51 -11.57
N THR A 141 24.18 -7.87 -11.28
CA THR A 141 23.30 -8.21 -10.14
C THR A 141 21.97 -8.80 -10.60
N ASN A 142 21.27 -9.49 -9.69
CA ASN A 142 19.93 -10.02 -9.98
C ASN A 142 18.92 -8.88 -10.20
N LEU A 143 19.05 -7.76 -9.49
CA LEU A 143 18.26 -6.55 -9.70
C LEU A 143 18.46 -5.98 -11.11
N GLU A 144 19.70 -5.75 -11.54
CA GLU A 144 19.99 -5.24 -12.89
C GLU A 144 19.43 -6.17 -13.97
N ARG A 145 19.53 -7.49 -13.75
CA ARG A 145 18.99 -8.49 -14.66
C ARG A 145 17.47 -8.42 -14.75
N ALA A 146 16.77 -8.27 -13.62
CA ALA A 146 15.33 -8.12 -13.56
C ALA A 146 14.87 -6.84 -14.27
N LEU A 147 15.51 -5.70 -13.97
CA LEU A 147 15.24 -4.42 -14.64
C LEU A 147 15.48 -4.52 -16.15
N ALA A 148 16.58 -5.15 -16.58
CA ALA A 148 16.87 -5.34 -18.00
C ALA A 148 15.85 -6.27 -18.69
N ARG A 149 15.33 -7.28 -17.99
CA ARG A 149 14.27 -8.14 -18.50
C ARG A 149 12.97 -7.38 -18.66
N GLU A 150 12.58 -6.62 -17.65
CA GLU A 150 11.36 -5.80 -17.68
C GLU A 150 11.40 -4.78 -18.83
N ARG A 151 12.53 -4.08 -19.00
CA ARG A 151 12.74 -3.16 -20.13
C ARG A 151 12.57 -3.86 -21.49
N ARG A 152 13.11 -5.07 -21.65
CA ARG A 152 12.94 -5.84 -22.89
C ARG A 152 11.50 -6.27 -23.10
N MET A 153 10.81 -6.67 -22.04
CA MET A 153 9.41 -7.08 -22.09
C MET A 153 8.50 -5.92 -22.49
N LEU A 154 8.62 -4.76 -21.84
CA LEU A 154 7.86 -3.55 -22.16
C LEU A 154 8.01 -3.13 -23.64
N SER A 155 9.23 -3.20 -24.18
CA SER A 155 9.43 -2.91 -25.61
C SER A 155 8.91 -4.02 -26.54
N ALA A 156 8.86 -5.28 -26.09
CA ALA A 156 8.52 -6.41 -26.93
C ALA A 156 7.01 -6.65 -26.97
N GLU A 157 6.31 -6.56 -25.86
CA GLU A 157 4.91 -6.94 -25.72
C GLU A 157 4.00 -6.24 -26.75
N GLY A 158 4.05 -4.91 -26.82
CA GLY A 158 3.26 -4.15 -27.79
C GLY A 158 3.65 -4.45 -29.24
N LYS A 159 4.94 -4.60 -29.53
CA LYS A 159 5.45 -4.88 -30.89
C LYS A 159 5.10 -6.31 -31.35
N MET A 160 5.20 -7.30 -30.47
CA MET A 160 4.90 -8.70 -30.75
C MET A 160 3.41 -8.91 -30.93
N ARG A 161 2.57 -8.26 -30.11
CA ARG A 161 1.11 -8.27 -30.30
C ARG A 161 0.71 -7.65 -31.64
N SER A 162 1.34 -6.53 -32.02
CA SER A 162 1.13 -5.92 -33.33
C SER A 162 1.59 -6.82 -34.49
N LEU A 163 2.77 -7.45 -34.36
CA LEU A 163 3.30 -8.38 -35.36
C LEU A 163 2.33 -9.53 -35.61
N MET A 164 1.80 -10.15 -34.54
CA MET A 164 0.85 -11.25 -34.64
C MET A 164 -0.42 -10.86 -35.41
N GLY A 165 -0.95 -9.66 -35.16
CA GLY A 165 -2.06 -9.12 -35.94
C GLY A 165 -1.73 -8.96 -37.43
N VAL A 166 -0.55 -8.41 -37.75
CA VAL A 166 -0.09 -8.23 -39.15
C VAL A 166 0.07 -9.58 -39.87
N LEU A 167 0.59 -10.61 -39.20
CA LEU A 167 0.77 -11.94 -39.79
C LEU A 167 -0.57 -12.55 -40.26
N VAL A 168 -1.62 -12.46 -39.43
CA VAL A 168 -2.93 -13.01 -39.80
C VAL A 168 -3.60 -12.17 -40.89
N TRP A 169 -3.46 -10.83 -40.85
CA TRP A 169 -4.01 -9.96 -41.89
C TRP A 169 -3.35 -10.17 -43.26
N THR A 170 -2.02 -10.24 -43.30
CA THR A 170 -1.30 -10.50 -44.56
C THR A 170 -1.62 -11.88 -45.12
N LEU A 171 -1.89 -12.87 -44.26
CA LEU A 171 -2.39 -14.18 -44.68
C LEU A 171 -3.76 -14.11 -45.35
N LEU A 172 -4.73 -13.42 -44.73
CA LEU A 172 -6.06 -13.24 -45.30
C LEU A 172 -6.03 -12.46 -46.60
N ILE A 173 -5.21 -11.42 -46.70
CA ILE A 173 -5.00 -10.65 -47.93
C ILE A 173 -4.45 -11.57 -49.03
N SER A 174 -3.49 -12.45 -48.70
CA SER A 174 -2.94 -13.43 -49.63
C SER A 174 -4.00 -14.42 -50.15
N ILE A 175 -4.83 -14.95 -49.26
CA ILE A 175 -5.98 -15.79 -49.63
C ILE A 175 -6.95 -15.00 -50.53
N GLY A 176 -7.21 -13.73 -50.20
CA GLY A 176 -8.06 -12.84 -51.00
C GLY A 176 -7.55 -12.65 -52.43
N PHE A 177 -6.24 -12.40 -52.60
CA PHE A 177 -5.63 -12.33 -53.93
C PHE A 177 -5.77 -13.64 -54.70
N PHE A 178 -5.52 -14.78 -54.06
CA PHE A 178 -5.67 -16.08 -54.71
C PHE A 178 -7.13 -16.34 -55.14
N VAL A 179 -8.10 -16.10 -54.26
CA VAL A 179 -9.52 -16.30 -54.58
C VAL A 179 -9.97 -15.35 -55.69
N LEU A 180 -9.51 -14.10 -55.71
CA LEU A 180 -9.82 -13.16 -56.78
C LEU A 180 -9.25 -13.61 -58.12
N GLY A 181 -7.99 -14.05 -58.16
CA GLY A 181 -7.38 -14.65 -59.36
C GLY A 181 -8.14 -15.90 -59.82
N PHE A 182 -8.53 -16.78 -58.89
CA PHE A 182 -9.30 -17.98 -59.18
C PHE A 182 -10.67 -17.67 -59.78
N LEU A 183 -11.40 -16.69 -59.23
CA LEU A 183 -12.71 -16.28 -59.75
C LEU A 183 -12.59 -15.67 -61.15
N ILE A 184 -11.59 -14.81 -61.39
CA ILE A 184 -11.35 -14.25 -62.73
C ILE A 184 -11.07 -15.38 -63.73
N GLN A 185 -10.20 -16.34 -63.36
CA GLN A 185 -9.88 -17.48 -64.20
C GLN A 185 -11.11 -18.36 -64.51
N LEU A 186 -11.98 -18.58 -63.52
CA LEU A 186 -13.19 -19.38 -63.67
C LEU A 186 -14.21 -18.72 -64.63
N TRP A 187 -14.39 -17.40 -64.50
CA TRP A 187 -15.28 -16.64 -65.38
C TRP A 187 -14.71 -16.51 -66.80
N ASP A 188 -13.41 -16.28 -66.96
CA ASP A 188 -12.73 -16.24 -68.26
C ASP A 188 -12.90 -17.56 -69.02
N LEU A 189 -12.71 -18.70 -68.33
CA LEU A 189 -12.93 -20.02 -68.90
C LEU A 189 -14.39 -20.24 -69.34
N THR A 190 -15.34 -19.74 -68.56
CA THR A 190 -16.78 -19.87 -68.85
C THR A 190 -17.18 -19.17 -70.15
N PHE A 191 -16.55 -18.03 -70.47
CA PHE A 191 -16.83 -17.23 -71.67
C PHE A 191 -15.91 -17.53 -72.86
N SER A 192 -14.92 -18.41 -72.69
CA SER A 192 -13.94 -18.73 -73.74
C SER A 192 -14.49 -19.67 -74.83
N PHE A 193 -15.64 -20.31 -74.63
CA PHE A 193 -16.23 -21.24 -75.59
C PHE A 193 -17.22 -20.55 -76.54
N ALA A 194 -17.24 -20.95 -77.82
CA ALA A 194 -18.13 -20.39 -78.83
C ALA A 194 -19.64 -20.69 -78.60
N GLY A 195 -19.98 -21.59 -77.66
CA GLY A 195 -21.35 -21.92 -77.27
C GLY A 195 -21.59 -21.74 -75.76
N SER A 196 -22.86 -21.66 -75.34
CA SER A 196 -23.19 -21.54 -73.93
C SER A 196 -22.74 -22.78 -73.14
N ALA A 197 -21.89 -22.59 -72.13
CA ALA A 197 -21.41 -23.65 -71.25
C ALA A 197 -22.15 -23.60 -69.88
N PRO A 198 -23.39 -24.13 -69.77
CA PRO A 198 -24.25 -23.94 -68.60
C PRO A 198 -23.66 -24.50 -67.30
N ILE A 199 -22.90 -25.61 -67.38
CA ILE A 199 -22.28 -26.25 -66.22
C ILE A 199 -21.21 -25.34 -65.59
N LEU A 200 -20.39 -24.68 -66.43
CA LEU A 200 -19.36 -23.75 -65.98
C LEU A 200 -19.97 -22.46 -65.40
N ILE A 201 -21.06 -21.95 -65.99
CA ILE A 201 -21.81 -20.80 -65.47
C ILE A 201 -22.37 -21.10 -64.07
N VAL A 202 -23.01 -22.26 -63.87
CA VAL A 202 -23.52 -22.67 -62.55
C VAL A 202 -22.36 -22.81 -61.55
N GLY A 203 -21.23 -23.38 -61.96
CA GLY A 203 -20.02 -23.46 -61.14
C GLY A 203 -19.48 -22.08 -60.73
N GLY A 204 -19.45 -21.11 -61.66
CA GLY A 204 -19.05 -19.73 -61.40
C GLY A 204 -19.94 -19.00 -60.39
N VAL A 205 -21.26 -19.14 -60.54
CA VAL A 205 -22.24 -18.56 -59.62
C VAL A 205 -22.14 -19.18 -58.22
N LEU A 206 -21.98 -20.50 -58.12
CA LEU A 206 -21.81 -21.17 -56.83
C LEU A 206 -20.49 -20.79 -56.14
N ALA A 207 -19.38 -20.73 -56.89
CA ALA A 207 -18.08 -20.35 -56.34
C ALA A 207 -18.08 -18.91 -55.81
N THR A 208 -18.61 -17.96 -56.60
CA THR A 208 -18.76 -16.56 -56.16
C THR A 208 -19.69 -16.42 -54.95
N GLY A 209 -20.82 -17.13 -54.93
CA GLY A 209 -21.74 -17.15 -53.80
C GLY A 209 -21.09 -17.67 -52.52
N LEU A 210 -20.37 -18.79 -52.59
CA LEU A 210 -19.64 -19.35 -51.44
C LEU A 210 -18.54 -18.41 -50.94
N THR A 211 -17.79 -17.78 -51.84
CA THR A 211 -16.78 -16.77 -51.46
C THR A 211 -17.41 -15.60 -50.71
N LEU A 212 -18.54 -15.07 -51.18
CA LEU A 212 -19.24 -13.96 -50.52
C LEU A 212 -19.79 -14.35 -49.14
N ILE A 213 -20.31 -15.57 -48.99
CA ILE A 213 -20.76 -16.09 -47.68
C ILE A 213 -19.59 -16.18 -46.70
N ILE A 214 -18.47 -16.79 -47.11
CA ILE A 214 -17.28 -16.93 -46.25
C ILE A 214 -16.73 -15.54 -45.87
N LEU A 215 -16.62 -14.62 -46.83
CA LEU A 215 -16.20 -13.24 -46.57
C LEU A 215 -17.16 -12.52 -45.61
N GLY A 216 -18.48 -12.74 -45.77
CA GLY A 216 -19.51 -12.24 -44.88
C GLY A 216 -19.34 -12.75 -43.45
N ILE A 217 -19.11 -14.05 -43.26
CA ILE A 217 -18.86 -14.65 -41.95
C ILE A 217 -17.59 -14.08 -41.30
N ILE A 218 -16.47 -14.01 -42.05
CA ILE A 218 -15.21 -13.45 -41.54
C ILE A 218 -15.40 -11.99 -41.14
N THR A 219 -16.07 -11.18 -41.95
CA THR A 219 -16.30 -9.76 -41.69
C THR A 219 -17.22 -9.57 -40.49
N ALA A 220 -18.33 -10.31 -40.42
CA ALA A 220 -19.28 -10.23 -39.32
C ALA A 220 -18.66 -10.65 -37.98
N THR A 221 -17.91 -11.76 -37.96
CA THR A 221 -17.23 -12.22 -36.74
C THR A 221 -16.13 -11.26 -36.29
N THR A 222 -15.32 -10.75 -37.22
CA THR A 222 -14.25 -9.77 -36.90
C THR A 222 -14.83 -8.43 -36.43
N LEU A 223 -15.93 -7.96 -37.05
CA LEU A 223 -16.59 -6.71 -36.65
C LEU A 223 -17.26 -6.86 -35.28
N HIS A 224 -17.96 -7.97 -35.04
CA HIS A 224 -18.57 -8.26 -33.74
C HIS A 224 -17.51 -8.34 -32.63
N ALA A 225 -16.37 -8.98 -32.90
CA ALA A 225 -15.24 -9.04 -31.97
C ALA A 225 -14.59 -7.68 -31.69
N ALA A 226 -14.63 -6.76 -32.66
CA ALA A 226 -14.02 -5.45 -32.50
C ALA A 226 -14.92 -4.41 -31.84
N LEU A 227 -16.25 -4.61 -31.87
CA LEU A 227 -17.24 -3.70 -31.29
C LEU A 227 -17.72 -4.11 -29.89
N THR A 228 -17.72 -5.42 -29.59
CA THR A 228 -18.18 -5.95 -28.30
C THR A 228 -16.99 -6.31 -27.41
N GLU A 229 -16.97 -5.80 -26.18
CA GLU A 229 -15.99 -6.21 -25.17
C GLU A 229 -16.22 -7.66 -24.74
N ASN A 230 -15.15 -8.44 -24.56
CA ASN A 230 -15.19 -9.87 -24.19
C ASN A 230 -15.92 -10.79 -25.19
N SER A 231 -15.85 -10.48 -26.49
CA SER A 231 -16.40 -11.34 -27.54
C SER A 231 -15.66 -12.70 -27.62
N PRO A 232 -16.37 -13.83 -27.77
CA PRO A 232 -15.75 -15.14 -27.95
C PRO A 232 -14.98 -15.28 -29.27
N PHE A 233 -15.14 -14.33 -30.19
CA PHE A 233 -14.42 -14.26 -31.47
C PHE A 233 -13.21 -13.31 -31.41
N GLU A 234 -12.77 -12.90 -30.21
CA GLU A 234 -11.57 -12.10 -30.05
C GLU A 234 -10.38 -12.84 -30.65
N SER A 235 -9.72 -12.17 -31.59
CA SER A 235 -8.59 -12.70 -32.35
C SER A 235 -7.54 -11.61 -32.54
N PRO A 236 -6.29 -11.98 -32.85
CA PRO A 236 -5.26 -11.00 -33.22
C PRO A 236 -5.71 -10.02 -34.31
N LEU A 237 -6.61 -10.45 -35.19
CA LEU A 237 -7.26 -9.63 -36.23
C LEU A 237 -8.13 -8.52 -35.65
N SER A 238 -9.04 -8.87 -34.74
CA SER A 238 -9.95 -7.91 -34.10
C SER A 238 -9.18 -6.84 -33.31
N ASN A 239 -8.10 -7.25 -32.63
CA ASN A 239 -7.24 -6.35 -31.85
C ASN A 239 -6.42 -5.39 -32.73
N ALA A 240 -5.92 -5.85 -33.89
CA ALA A 240 -5.26 -4.98 -34.87
C ALA A 240 -6.25 -4.02 -35.57
N MET A 241 -7.53 -4.38 -35.64
CA MET A 241 -8.57 -3.55 -36.28
C MET A 241 -9.15 -2.47 -35.34
N LYS A 242 -9.04 -2.61 -34.02
CA LYS A 242 -9.46 -1.62 -33.00
C LYS A 242 -8.97 -0.18 -33.27
N PRO A 243 -7.69 0.11 -33.61
CA PRO A 243 -7.25 1.47 -33.89
C PRO A 243 -7.83 2.03 -35.20
N PHE A 244 -7.98 1.20 -36.23
CA PHE A 244 -8.58 1.60 -37.51
C PHE A 244 -10.08 1.86 -37.38
N LEU A 245 -10.81 1.02 -36.64
CA LEU A 245 -12.22 1.24 -36.31
C LEU A 245 -12.43 2.46 -35.41
N ARG A 246 -11.54 2.72 -34.44
CA ARG A 246 -11.58 3.96 -33.65
C ARG A 246 -11.35 5.19 -34.53
N TRP A 247 -10.45 5.11 -35.53
CA TRP A 247 -10.24 6.19 -36.48
C TRP A 247 -11.42 6.38 -37.45
N ILE A 248 -12.03 5.29 -37.94
CA ILE A 248 -13.25 5.34 -38.75
C ILE A 248 -14.41 5.92 -37.94
N ARG A 249 -14.62 5.44 -36.70
CA ARG A 249 -15.63 5.97 -35.78
C ARG A 249 -15.40 7.45 -35.54
N ARG A 250 -14.17 7.90 -35.22
CA ARG A 250 -13.85 9.34 -35.09
C ARG A 250 -14.06 10.15 -36.38
N ARG A 251 -14.00 9.53 -37.56
CA ARG A 251 -14.31 10.19 -38.84
C ARG A 251 -15.80 10.25 -39.13
N LEU A 252 -16.54 9.19 -38.83
CA LEU A 252 -18.00 9.13 -38.95
C LEU A 252 -18.68 10.02 -37.90
N GLN A 253 -18.14 10.04 -36.68
CA GLN A 253 -18.62 10.85 -35.57
C GLN A 253 -18.28 12.35 -35.74
N LYS A 254 -17.37 12.69 -36.66
CA LYS A 254 -17.11 14.07 -37.08
C LYS A 254 -18.23 14.68 -37.93
N GLU A 255 -19.23 13.88 -38.32
CA GLU A 255 -20.47 14.36 -38.97
C GLU A 255 -21.68 14.45 -38.02
N ASP A 256 -21.63 13.91 -36.79
CA ASP A 256 -22.81 13.79 -35.92
C ASP A 256 -22.67 14.34 -34.48
N ASP A 257 -21.56 14.97 -34.10
CA ASP A 257 -21.43 15.52 -32.73
C ASP A 257 -22.05 16.94 -32.57
N LYS A 258 -23.37 16.99 -32.40
CA LYS A 258 -24.05 17.95 -31.51
C LYS A 258 -25.15 17.24 -30.72
N GLU A 259 -24.82 16.93 -29.47
CA GLU A 259 -25.67 16.90 -28.26
C GLU A 259 -25.42 15.66 -27.39
N HIS A 260 -24.97 15.94 -26.15
CA HIS A 260 -25.21 15.25 -24.88
C HIS A 260 -24.85 13.74 -24.76
N ASP A 261 -24.35 13.24 -23.65
CA ASP A 261 -24.22 13.81 -22.31
C ASP A 261 -23.11 13.07 -21.55
N GLU A 262 -22.61 13.77 -20.54
CA GLU A 262 -21.88 13.19 -19.43
C GLU A 262 -22.72 12.14 -18.71
N SER A 263 -22.07 11.03 -18.34
CA SER A 263 -22.18 10.32 -17.06
C SER A 263 -22.13 8.80 -17.23
N LYS A 264 -20.98 8.23 -16.85
CA LYS A 264 -20.82 6.97 -16.10
C LYS A 264 -19.37 6.52 -16.22
N GLU A 265 -18.59 6.76 -15.17
CA GLU A 265 -17.80 5.71 -14.50
C GLU A 265 -17.03 6.30 -13.32
N SER A 266 -17.55 6.09 -12.12
CA SER A 266 -16.85 6.36 -10.87
C SER A 266 -16.70 5.05 -10.10
N LYS A 267 -16.02 4.06 -10.68
CA LYS A 267 -15.60 2.84 -9.96
C LYS A 267 -14.29 2.19 -10.42
N THR A 268 -13.56 2.80 -11.35
CA THR A 268 -12.32 2.26 -11.95
C THR A 268 -11.12 3.22 -11.83
N LYS A 269 -11.25 4.33 -11.09
CA LYS A 269 -10.23 5.38 -11.08
C LYS A 269 -8.99 5.01 -10.26
N ASP A 270 -9.14 4.21 -9.21
CA ASP A 270 -8.02 3.92 -8.29
C ASP A 270 -7.05 2.85 -8.86
N THR A 271 -7.53 1.88 -9.64
CA THR A 271 -6.68 0.84 -10.25
C THR A 271 -5.99 1.30 -11.53
N GLU A 272 -6.63 2.16 -12.33
CA GLU A 272 -5.99 2.77 -13.50
C GLU A 272 -4.89 3.77 -13.08
N ASP A 273 -5.05 4.48 -11.95
CA ASP A 273 -4.06 5.42 -11.43
C ASP A 273 -2.78 4.71 -10.94
N VAL A 274 -2.91 3.63 -10.16
CA VAL A 274 -1.75 2.85 -9.69
C VAL A 274 -0.98 2.22 -10.86
N GLY A 275 -1.68 1.71 -11.87
CA GLY A 275 -1.07 1.16 -13.08
C GLY A 275 -0.23 2.20 -13.84
N ALA A 276 -0.73 3.43 -13.96
CA ALA A 276 -0.02 4.54 -14.59
C ALA A 276 1.18 5.02 -13.76
N LEU A 277 1.08 5.01 -12.42
CA LEU A 277 2.18 5.40 -11.52
C LEU A 277 3.35 4.41 -11.54
N VAL A 278 3.07 3.12 -11.78
CA VAL A 278 4.08 2.06 -11.90
C VAL A 278 4.80 2.07 -13.26
N GLU A 279 4.30 2.83 -14.25
CA GLU A 279 4.93 2.93 -15.56
C GLU A 279 6.29 3.67 -15.51
N TRP A 280 7.25 3.17 -16.29
CA TRP A 280 8.59 3.74 -16.36
C TRP A 280 8.58 5.08 -17.10
N LYS A 281 9.08 6.12 -16.45
CA LYS A 281 9.32 7.43 -17.06
C LYS A 281 10.81 7.57 -17.42
N LYS A 282 11.11 8.36 -18.44
CA LYS A 282 12.49 8.54 -18.94
C LYS A 282 13.43 9.15 -17.91
N ASP A 283 12.89 9.97 -17.00
CA ASP A 283 13.64 10.72 -16.00
C ASP A 283 13.63 10.05 -14.61
N ASP A 284 13.10 8.84 -14.49
CA ASP A 284 13.06 8.12 -13.20
C ASP A 284 14.47 7.75 -12.73
N ALA A 285 14.78 8.07 -11.47
CA ALA A 285 16.02 7.65 -10.83
C ALA A 285 16.11 6.12 -10.69
N PRO A 286 17.31 5.52 -10.59
CA PRO A 286 17.48 4.07 -10.47
C PRO A 286 16.70 3.42 -9.32
N ASN A 287 16.63 4.07 -8.15
CA ASN A 287 15.86 3.54 -7.00
C ASN A 287 14.36 3.57 -7.27
N ILE A 288 13.85 4.63 -7.91
CA ILE A 288 12.43 4.74 -8.32
C ILE A 288 12.09 3.64 -9.32
N LEU A 289 12.97 3.37 -10.30
CA LEU A 289 12.80 2.27 -11.25
C LEU A 289 12.77 0.91 -10.54
N ALA A 290 13.62 0.71 -9.52
CA ALA A 290 13.62 -0.50 -8.72
C ALA A 290 12.30 -0.67 -7.95
N LEU A 291 11.80 0.37 -7.28
CA LEU A 291 10.53 0.35 -6.55
C LEU A 291 9.32 0.10 -7.47
N LYS A 292 9.25 0.79 -8.61
CA LYS A 292 8.20 0.57 -9.61
C LYS A 292 8.21 -0.85 -10.15
N THR A 293 9.40 -1.37 -10.48
CA THR A 293 9.53 -2.74 -10.98
C THR A 293 9.19 -3.75 -9.89
N TYR A 294 9.63 -3.52 -8.65
CA TYR A 294 9.26 -4.34 -7.50
C TYR A 294 7.74 -4.38 -7.32
N ALA A 295 7.08 -3.22 -7.31
CA ALA A 295 5.62 -3.13 -7.24
C ALA A 295 4.94 -3.89 -8.36
N LYS A 296 5.35 -3.68 -9.61
CA LYS A 296 4.76 -4.36 -10.76
C LYS A 296 4.85 -5.89 -10.62
N LEU A 297 6.01 -6.41 -10.22
CA LEU A 297 6.21 -7.84 -10.08
C LEU A 297 5.42 -8.43 -8.91
N VAL A 298 5.38 -7.74 -7.76
CA VAL A 298 4.61 -8.16 -6.58
C VAL A 298 3.11 -8.11 -6.85
N LEU A 299 2.60 -7.02 -7.43
CA LEU A 299 1.18 -6.87 -7.75
C LEU A 299 0.70 -7.87 -8.80
N SER A 300 1.59 -8.27 -9.72
CA SER A 300 1.22 -9.23 -10.76
C SER A 300 1.28 -10.69 -10.31
N THR A 301 1.99 -11.02 -9.22
CA THR A 301 2.21 -12.43 -8.83
C THR A 301 1.07 -13.00 -8.00
N ASN A 302 0.76 -14.27 -8.29
CA ASN A 302 -0.17 -15.10 -7.53
C ASN A 302 0.56 -16.24 -6.80
N ASP A 303 1.89 -16.34 -6.95
CA ASP A 303 2.70 -17.35 -6.27
C ASP A 303 3.07 -16.87 -4.86
N ALA A 304 2.53 -17.57 -3.86
CA ALA A 304 2.78 -17.30 -2.45
C ALA A 304 4.27 -17.43 -2.08
N GLU A 305 5.02 -18.36 -2.67
CA GLU A 305 6.46 -18.50 -2.39
C GLU A 305 7.26 -17.29 -2.88
N VAL A 306 6.83 -16.68 -3.98
CA VAL A 306 7.46 -15.48 -4.52
C VAL A 306 7.21 -14.30 -3.58
N LEU A 307 5.99 -14.17 -3.05
CA LEU A 307 5.65 -13.14 -2.08
C LEU A 307 6.44 -13.31 -0.77
N GLU A 308 6.61 -14.54 -0.28
CA GLU A 308 7.43 -14.83 0.90
C GLU A 308 8.90 -14.42 0.73
N ARG A 309 9.45 -14.62 -0.48
CA ARG A 309 10.82 -14.19 -0.79
C ARG A 309 10.92 -12.68 -1.08
N ALA A 310 9.82 -12.03 -1.43
CA ALA A 310 9.79 -10.62 -1.78
C ALA A 310 9.57 -9.69 -0.58
N VAL A 311 8.67 -10.06 0.34
CA VAL A 311 8.25 -9.22 1.47
C VAL A 311 9.39 -8.72 2.38
N PRO A 312 10.51 -9.46 2.60
CA PRO A 312 11.60 -8.95 3.44
C PRO A 312 12.25 -7.69 2.86
N SER A 313 12.20 -7.51 1.54
CA SER A 313 12.74 -6.34 0.82
C SER A 313 11.70 -5.24 0.57
N PHE A 314 10.53 -5.33 1.21
CA PHE A 314 9.52 -4.25 1.21
C PHE A 314 9.91 -3.16 2.22
N GLU A 315 11.07 -2.53 1.99
CA GLU A 315 11.72 -1.60 2.91
C GLU A 315 10.99 -0.24 2.94
N PHE A 316 10.23 0.06 3.99
CA PHE A 316 9.39 1.27 4.08
C PHE A 316 10.21 2.57 3.96
N GLY A 317 11.47 2.57 4.40
CA GLY A 317 12.38 3.72 4.28
C GLY A 317 12.60 4.15 2.82
N GLU A 318 12.82 3.20 1.90
CA GLU A 318 12.98 3.52 0.48
C GLU A 318 11.69 4.07 -0.15
N TRP A 319 10.53 3.61 0.31
CA TRP A 319 9.22 4.14 -0.12
C TRP A 319 9.00 5.57 0.38
N TYR A 320 9.39 5.86 1.63
CA TYR A 320 9.39 7.22 2.16
C TYR A 320 10.33 8.15 1.39
N ALA A 321 11.54 7.67 1.04
CA ALA A 321 12.50 8.44 0.24
C ALA A 321 11.99 8.78 -1.18
N ALA A 322 11.16 7.93 -1.75
CA ALA A 322 10.58 8.13 -3.08
C ALA A 322 9.46 9.19 -3.13
N SER A 323 9.15 9.83 -1.99
CA SER A 323 8.17 10.91 -1.84
C SER A 323 6.72 10.48 -2.14
N ASP A 324 5.77 11.36 -1.85
CA ASP A 324 4.31 11.12 -1.91
C ASP A 324 3.83 10.62 -3.28
N SER A 325 4.61 10.81 -4.34
CA SER A 325 4.30 10.34 -5.69
C SER A 325 4.07 8.83 -5.82
N LEU A 326 4.65 8.02 -4.93
CA LEU A 326 4.48 6.56 -4.91
C LEU A 326 3.63 6.04 -3.73
N LEU A 327 3.06 6.92 -2.91
CA LEU A 327 2.23 6.51 -1.76
C LEU A 327 1.05 5.60 -2.16
N PRO A 328 0.30 5.86 -3.26
CA PRO A 328 -0.75 4.94 -3.72
C PRO A 328 -0.20 3.55 -4.11
N VAL A 329 0.99 3.52 -4.75
CA VAL A 329 1.66 2.28 -5.14
C VAL A 329 2.11 1.49 -3.91
N PHE A 330 2.64 2.19 -2.90
CA PHE A 330 3.02 1.59 -1.62
C PHE A 330 1.83 0.90 -0.96
N HIS A 331 0.67 1.57 -0.87
CA HIS A 331 -0.54 0.98 -0.31
C HIS A 331 -1.00 -0.25 -1.11
N ALA A 332 -0.99 -0.19 -2.43
CA ALA A 332 -1.35 -1.34 -3.27
C ALA A 332 -0.44 -2.55 -3.03
N VAL A 333 0.88 -2.33 -2.91
CA VAL A 333 1.86 -3.39 -2.63
C VAL A 333 1.64 -3.98 -1.23
N ARG A 334 1.41 -3.12 -0.23
CA ARG A 334 1.06 -3.54 1.13
C ARG A 334 -0.19 -4.40 1.14
N ASP A 335 -1.26 -3.95 0.49
CA ASP A 335 -2.53 -4.66 0.45
C ASP A 335 -2.40 -6.01 -0.26
N ARG A 336 -1.56 -6.10 -1.30
CA ARG A 336 -1.21 -7.38 -1.92
C ARG A 336 -0.55 -8.35 -0.95
N PHE A 337 0.36 -7.89 -0.10
CA PHE A 337 0.99 -8.72 0.92
C PHE A 337 0.05 -9.07 2.08
N LEU A 338 -0.92 -8.22 2.40
CA LEU A 338 -1.91 -8.45 3.45
C LEU A 338 -3.16 -9.23 2.98
N ALA A 339 -3.23 -9.54 1.69
CA ALA A 339 -4.33 -10.26 1.07
C ALA A 339 -4.62 -11.62 1.74
N THR A 340 -5.82 -12.15 1.55
CA THR A 340 -6.25 -13.38 2.23
C THR A 340 -5.51 -14.63 1.79
N ASP A 341 -4.89 -14.60 0.61
CA ASP A 341 -4.13 -15.71 0.01
C ASP A 341 -2.66 -15.77 0.47
N THR A 342 -2.19 -14.82 1.30
CA THR A 342 -0.81 -14.79 1.80
C THR A 342 -0.67 -15.42 3.19
N SER A 343 0.50 -15.99 3.47
CA SER A 343 0.78 -16.63 4.76
C SER A 343 0.83 -15.62 5.90
N PHE A 344 0.51 -16.09 7.12
CA PHE A 344 0.56 -15.25 8.33
C PHE A 344 1.93 -14.60 8.52
N ARG A 345 2.99 -15.36 8.20
CA ARG A 345 4.38 -14.89 8.22
C ARG A 345 4.64 -13.67 7.35
N VAL A 346 4.09 -13.65 6.14
CA VAL A 346 4.19 -12.49 5.22
C VAL A 346 3.57 -11.27 5.86
N LYS A 347 2.38 -11.42 6.45
CA LYS A 347 1.66 -10.34 7.12
C LYS A 347 2.45 -9.81 8.31
N GLU A 348 2.99 -10.70 9.14
CA GLU A 348 3.87 -10.29 10.24
C GLU A 348 5.13 -9.57 9.75
N THR A 349 5.73 -10.00 8.64
CA THR A 349 6.87 -9.28 8.05
C THR A 349 6.49 -7.88 7.58
N VAL A 350 5.34 -7.70 6.93
CA VAL A 350 4.85 -6.37 6.54
C VAL A 350 4.72 -5.47 7.77
N HIS A 351 4.12 -5.95 8.86
CA HIS A 351 4.04 -5.17 10.08
C HIS A 351 5.43 -4.88 10.66
N LYS A 352 6.33 -5.88 10.69
CA LYS A 352 7.69 -5.72 11.22
C LYS A 352 8.53 -4.69 10.46
N GLN A 353 8.20 -4.37 9.20
CA GLN A 353 8.85 -3.28 8.47
C GLN A 353 8.70 -1.91 9.16
N LEU A 354 7.63 -1.67 9.94
CA LEU A 354 7.51 -0.45 10.76
C LEU A 354 8.60 -0.38 11.83
N VAL A 355 8.97 -1.53 12.40
CA VAL A 355 10.06 -1.63 13.39
C VAL A 355 11.41 -1.41 12.72
N TYR A 356 11.65 -2.02 11.56
CA TYR A 356 12.89 -1.82 10.80
C TYR A 356 13.04 -0.39 10.28
N MET A 357 11.93 0.25 9.93
CA MET A 357 11.93 1.63 9.45
C MET A 357 12.53 2.58 10.48
N LYS A 358 12.30 2.38 11.78
CA LYS A 358 12.93 3.19 12.85
C LYS A 358 14.46 3.23 12.74
N ASP A 359 15.07 2.13 12.31
CA ASP A 359 16.52 1.96 12.22
C ASP A 359 17.06 2.18 10.79
N TRP A 360 16.26 2.74 9.89
CA TRP A 360 16.65 2.99 8.51
C TRP A 360 17.77 4.03 8.41
N GLU A 361 18.82 3.72 7.65
CA GLU A 361 20.01 4.57 7.50
C GLU A 361 19.68 5.95 6.92
N GLY A 362 18.62 6.06 6.11
CA GLY A 362 18.22 7.30 5.43
C GLY A 362 17.66 8.40 6.34
N TRP A 363 17.46 8.13 7.63
CA TRP A 363 17.10 9.18 8.60
C TRP A 363 18.28 10.06 9.00
N LYS A 364 19.51 9.59 8.78
CA LYS A 364 20.74 10.26 9.16
C LYS A 364 21.45 10.80 7.92
N ASP A 365 22.20 11.87 8.09
CA ASP A 365 23.09 12.40 7.07
C ASP A 365 24.36 11.53 6.91
N LYS A 366 25.34 12.00 6.12
CA LYS A 366 26.56 11.23 5.85
C LYS A 366 27.50 11.21 7.05
N GLU A 367 27.34 12.17 7.95
CA GLU A 367 28.09 12.37 9.18
C GLU A 367 27.52 11.51 10.32
N GLY A 368 26.29 11.00 10.16
CA GLY A 368 25.62 10.12 11.11
C GLY A 368 24.68 10.87 12.07
N ASP A 369 24.50 12.17 11.84
CA ASP A 369 23.59 13.03 12.59
C ASP A 369 22.19 12.96 11.98
N TRP A 370 21.17 13.24 12.78
CA TRP A 370 19.79 13.28 12.29
C TRP A 370 19.63 14.41 11.27
N ARG A 371 18.95 14.12 10.16
CA ARG A 371 18.67 15.18 9.18
C ARG A 371 17.79 16.26 9.82
N SER A 372 18.05 17.52 9.46
CA SER A 372 17.33 18.68 9.99
C SER A 372 15.98 18.95 9.30
N ASP A 373 15.70 18.26 8.20
CA ASP A 373 14.46 18.40 7.41
C ASP A 373 13.37 17.40 7.81
N LEU A 374 13.58 16.61 8.86
CA LEU A 374 12.64 15.61 9.34
C LEU A 374 11.39 16.26 9.93
N LYS A 375 10.29 16.16 9.20
CA LYS A 375 8.95 16.63 9.61
C LYS A 375 7.90 15.59 9.28
N ALA A 376 6.79 15.63 10.01
CA ALA A 376 5.66 14.77 9.77
C ALA A 376 5.06 15.01 8.38
N ASN A 377 4.84 13.93 7.64
CA ASN A 377 4.10 13.89 6.39
C ASN A 377 3.04 12.78 6.43
N ASP A 378 2.27 12.65 5.35
CA ASP A 378 1.17 11.67 5.28
C ASP A 378 1.67 10.23 5.50
N PHE A 379 2.86 9.89 5.00
CA PHE A 379 3.47 8.57 5.19
C PHE A 379 3.85 8.33 6.66
N THR A 380 4.51 9.27 7.34
CA THR A 380 4.93 9.09 8.74
C THR A 380 3.75 9.09 9.70
N ARG A 381 2.72 9.91 9.43
CA ARG A 381 1.45 9.87 10.20
C ARG A 381 0.73 8.55 10.03
N TRP A 382 0.71 8.02 8.81
CA TRP A 382 0.20 6.68 8.55
C TRP A 382 0.99 5.62 9.33
N CYS A 383 2.33 5.66 9.31
CA CYS A 383 3.17 4.76 10.11
C CYS A 383 2.87 4.87 11.61
N GLN A 384 2.76 6.09 12.14
CA GLN A 384 2.43 6.38 13.53
C GLN A 384 1.08 5.76 13.92
N GLY A 385 0.04 5.96 13.10
CA GLY A 385 -1.29 5.38 13.30
C GLY A 385 -1.28 3.85 13.30
N GLN A 386 -0.52 3.25 12.36
CA GLN A 386 -0.36 1.79 12.31
C GLN A 386 0.38 1.23 13.53
N CYS A 387 1.45 1.89 13.99
CA CYS A 387 2.13 1.49 15.22
C CYS A 387 1.17 1.54 16.43
N SER A 388 0.37 2.60 16.53
CA SER A 388 -0.65 2.73 17.59
C SER A 388 -1.69 1.62 17.53
N GLU A 389 -2.24 1.31 16.36
CA GLU A 389 -3.24 0.25 16.16
C GLU A 389 -2.68 -1.14 16.49
N LEU A 390 -1.47 -1.46 16.01
CA LEU A 390 -0.82 -2.76 16.22
C LEU A 390 -0.42 -2.97 17.69
N PHE A 391 0.06 -1.91 18.33
CA PHE A 391 0.36 -1.93 19.77
C PHE A 391 -0.92 -2.13 20.59
N ASN A 392 -2.00 -1.41 20.23
CA ASN A 392 -3.24 -1.44 20.97
C ASN A 392 -4.12 -2.67 20.75
N SER A 393 -3.95 -3.39 19.64
CA SER A 393 -4.79 -4.55 19.29
C SER A 393 -4.34 -5.87 19.91
N SER A 394 -3.07 -5.99 20.32
CA SER A 394 -2.52 -7.24 20.87
C SER A 394 -2.38 -7.18 22.39
N SER A 395 -2.79 -8.25 23.09
CA SER A 395 -2.58 -8.46 24.53
C SER A 395 -1.11 -8.78 24.83
N GLY A 396 -0.23 -7.80 24.60
CA GLY A 396 1.18 -7.84 25.02
C GLY A 396 2.17 -8.57 24.11
N SER A 397 1.77 -9.12 22.95
CA SER A 397 2.72 -9.78 22.02
C SER A 397 3.43 -8.83 21.06
N ARG A 398 2.89 -7.62 20.81
CA ARG A 398 3.44 -6.62 19.90
C ARG A 398 4.01 -5.38 20.61
N ARG A 399 4.78 -5.60 21.69
CA ARG A 399 5.42 -4.50 22.44
C ARG A 399 6.45 -3.74 21.59
N ASP A 400 7.09 -4.41 20.63
CA ASP A 400 8.13 -3.86 19.74
C ASP A 400 7.70 -2.67 18.87
N PHE A 401 6.40 -2.38 18.82
CA PHE A 401 5.85 -1.27 18.03
C PHE A 401 5.77 0.05 18.79
N PHE A 402 6.03 0.04 20.11
CA PHE A 402 5.99 1.25 20.92
C PHE A 402 7.17 2.21 20.65
N PRO A 403 8.44 1.77 20.58
CA PRO A 403 9.55 2.65 20.20
C PRO A 403 9.41 3.24 18.78
N PRO A 404 8.98 2.48 17.75
CA PRO A 404 8.62 3.06 16.46
C PRO A 404 7.48 4.08 16.56
N PHE A 405 6.47 3.85 17.41
CA PHE A 405 5.40 4.82 17.63
C PHE A 405 5.94 6.14 18.19
N ALA A 406 6.81 6.09 19.21
CA ALA A 406 7.51 7.25 19.74
C ALA A 406 8.39 7.95 18.70
N PHE A 407 9.11 7.17 17.90
CA PHE A 407 9.94 7.69 16.83
C PHE A 407 9.13 8.48 15.80
N PHE A 408 8.02 7.95 15.30
CA PHE A 408 7.18 8.67 14.33
C PHE A 408 6.45 9.86 14.96
N ALA A 409 6.07 9.78 16.25
CA ALA A 409 5.52 10.92 16.99
C ALA A 409 6.54 12.07 17.11
N SER A 410 7.86 11.77 17.11
CA SER A 410 8.93 12.78 17.16
C SER A 410 9.09 13.64 15.90
N PHE A 411 8.31 13.35 14.85
CA PHE A 411 8.27 14.16 13.64
C PHE A 411 7.15 15.21 13.65
N GLU A 412 6.20 15.10 14.57
CA GLU A 412 5.19 16.15 14.77
C GLU A 412 5.83 17.38 15.43
N GLU A 413 5.15 18.51 15.32
CA GLU A 413 5.59 19.79 15.89
C GLU A 413 5.79 19.66 17.41
N ASP A 414 6.85 20.27 17.94
CA ASP A 414 7.19 20.31 19.37
C ASP A 414 7.34 18.93 20.06
N ASN A 415 7.76 17.91 19.30
CA ASN A 415 7.98 16.54 19.80
C ASN A 415 9.40 15.99 19.48
N GLU A 416 10.35 16.83 19.07
CA GLU A 416 11.69 16.39 18.67
C GLU A 416 12.47 15.68 19.80
N ASP A 417 12.19 16.05 21.05
CA ASP A 417 12.70 15.39 22.26
C ASP A 417 12.31 13.91 22.34
N LEU A 418 11.21 13.46 21.72
CA LEU A 418 10.85 12.04 21.73
C LEU A 418 11.80 11.17 20.89
N ARG A 419 12.64 11.76 20.03
CA ARG A 419 13.43 11.03 19.02
C ARG A 419 14.46 10.09 19.64
N TYR A 420 15.03 10.42 20.81
CA TYR A 420 16.02 9.55 21.46
C TYR A 420 15.39 8.26 22.01
N LEU A 421 14.08 8.26 22.29
CA LEU A 421 13.35 7.09 22.81
C LEU A 421 13.33 5.93 21.80
N ALA A 422 13.60 6.21 20.52
CA ALA A 422 13.76 5.20 19.49
C ALA A 422 14.89 4.19 19.80
N TYR A 423 15.86 4.54 20.64
CA TYR A 423 16.99 3.66 21.00
C TYR A 423 16.74 2.79 22.22
N PHE A 424 15.64 3.01 22.92
CA PHE A 424 15.33 2.32 24.17
C PHE A 424 14.60 1.01 23.95
N SER A 425 14.63 0.14 24.96
CA SER A 425 13.74 -1.03 24.99
C SER A 425 12.29 -0.58 25.06
N ASN A 426 11.35 -1.48 24.78
CA ASN A 426 9.93 -1.17 24.88
C ASN A 426 9.56 -0.69 26.28
N GLU A 427 10.06 -1.36 27.32
CA GLU A 427 9.79 -1.04 28.72
C GLU A 427 10.31 0.35 29.09
N GLN A 428 11.55 0.65 28.73
CA GLN A 428 12.17 1.96 28.93
C GLN A 428 11.39 3.05 28.17
N CYS A 429 11.05 2.80 26.91
CA CYS A 429 10.31 3.75 26.08
C CYS A 429 8.94 4.08 26.70
N VAL A 430 8.18 3.07 27.15
CA VAL A 430 6.91 3.28 27.86
C VAL A 430 7.12 4.09 29.13
N ALA A 431 8.11 3.72 29.96
CA ALA A 431 8.36 4.41 31.22
C ALA A 431 8.72 5.90 31.04
N HIS A 432 9.55 6.22 30.05
CA HIS A 432 9.89 7.60 29.73
C HIS A 432 8.70 8.39 29.14
N ILE A 433 7.86 7.77 28.30
CA ILE A 433 6.63 8.42 27.82
C ILE A 433 5.66 8.70 28.98
N LEU A 434 5.56 7.82 29.98
CA LEU A 434 4.74 8.06 31.17
C LEU A 434 5.19 9.30 31.97
N CYS A 435 6.43 9.75 31.80
CA CYS A 435 6.98 10.94 32.46
C CYS A 435 6.93 12.20 31.59
N THR A 436 6.31 12.14 30.40
CA THR A 436 6.46 13.20 29.40
C THR A 436 5.89 14.55 29.83
N PHE A 437 4.89 14.57 30.72
CA PHE A 437 4.28 15.80 31.24
C PHE A 437 4.91 16.29 32.56
N ASP A 438 6.05 15.74 32.98
CA ASP A 438 6.82 16.25 34.12
C ASP A 438 7.68 17.48 33.76
N SER A 439 7.67 17.91 32.49
CA SER A 439 8.36 19.12 32.04
C SER A 439 7.45 20.35 32.08
N ASP A 440 8.04 21.53 32.29
CA ASP A 440 7.39 22.84 32.10
C ASP A 440 7.57 23.38 30.66
N GLU A 441 8.21 22.61 29.78
CA GLU A 441 8.41 22.98 28.37
C GLU A 441 7.09 22.88 27.57
N GLU A 442 6.98 23.69 26.52
CA GLU A 442 5.86 23.60 25.58
C GLU A 442 5.98 22.29 24.77
N LEU A 443 5.01 21.39 24.94
CA LEU A 443 5.00 20.07 24.30
C LEU A 443 3.97 20.02 23.17
N GLY A 444 4.31 19.29 22.10
CA GLY A 444 3.37 18.98 21.02
C GLY A 444 2.22 18.04 21.43
N ASP A 445 1.38 17.65 20.46
CA ASP A 445 0.31 16.68 20.71
C ASP A 445 0.90 15.29 21.02
N ARG A 446 0.77 14.87 22.28
CA ARG A 446 1.20 13.57 22.80
C ARG A 446 0.03 12.70 23.26
N LYS A 447 -1.22 13.10 22.99
CA LYS A 447 -2.43 12.43 23.51
C LYS A 447 -2.46 10.94 23.16
N ALA A 448 -2.22 10.61 21.89
CA ALA A 448 -2.31 9.24 21.40
C ALA A 448 -1.21 8.32 22.00
N ILE A 449 0.01 8.84 22.12
CA ILE A 449 1.15 8.05 22.60
C ILE A 449 1.13 7.88 24.12
N PHE A 450 0.84 8.95 24.85
CA PHE A 450 0.68 8.91 26.30
C PHE A 450 -0.50 8.02 26.72
N GLY A 451 -1.65 8.18 26.06
CA GLY A 451 -2.82 7.32 26.31
C GLY A 451 -2.55 5.84 26.03
N SER A 452 -1.72 5.54 25.01
CA SER A 452 -1.31 4.15 24.74
C SER A 452 -0.37 3.60 25.81
N ALA A 453 0.53 4.42 26.37
CA ALA A 453 1.42 4.03 27.46
C ALA A 453 0.63 3.65 28.72
N VAL A 454 -0.28 4.52 29.17
CA VAL A 454 -1.14 4.28 30.34
C VAL A 454 -2.00 3.03 30.13
N LYS A 455 -2.67 2.93 28.99
CA LYS A 455 -3.50 1.76 28.65
C LYS A 455 -2.71 0.46 28.59
N ALA A 456 -1.42 0.51 28.24
CA ALA A 456 -0.57 -0.66 28.26
C ALA A 456 -0.34 -1.16 29.69
N CYS A 457 -0.07 -0.25 30.63
CA CYS A 457 0.04 -0.57 32.04
C CYS A 457 -1.29 -1.09 32.61
N ASP A 458 -2.42 -0.43 32.34
CA ASP A 458 -3.73 -0.86 32.85
C ASP A 458 -4.12 -2.25 32.38
N ARG A 459 -3.82 -2.59 31.12
CA ARG A 459 -4.03 -3.94 30.59
C ARG A 459 -3.18 -4.97 31.33
N LEU A 460 -1.91 -4.68 31.60
CA LEU A 460 -1.05 -5.58 32.36
C LEU A 460 -1.55 -5.76 33.80
N LEU A 461 -2.06 -4.69 34.43
CA LEU A 461 -2.69 -4.78 35.75
C LEU A 461 -3.96 -5.62 35.71
N SER A 462 -4.81 -5.43 34.69
CA SER A 462 -6.05 -6.21 34.47
C SER A 462 -5.77 -7.69 34.23
N ASP A 463 -4.68 -8.01 33.53
CA ASP A 463 -4.22 -9.37 33.27
C ASP A 463 -3.45 -9.99 34.47
N ALA A 464 -3.38 -9.29 35.61
CA ALA A 464 -2.63 -9.68 36.81
C ALA A 464 -1.12 -9.87 36.58
N ARG A 465 -0.54 -9.21 35.57
CA ARG A 465 0.89 -9.22 35.23
C ARG A 465 1.64 -8.07 35.90
N THR A 466 1.55 -7.98 37.23
CA THR A 466 2.12 -6.88 38.02
C THR A 466 3.66 -6.80 37.95
N ASP A 467 4.33 -7.94 37.76
CA ASP A 467 5.80 -7.99 37.63
C ASP A 467 6.28 -7.24 36.39
N ASP A 468 5.53 -7.31 35.29
CA ASP A 468 5.86 -6.58 34.05
C ASP A 468 5.68 -5.07 34.22
N VAL A 469 4.62 -4.65 34.93
CA VAL A 469 4.42 -3.24 35.26
C VAL A 469 5.56 -2.75 36.13
N THR A 470 5.94 -3.53 37.15
CA THR A 470 7.07 -3.21 38.02
C THR A 470 8.38 -3.08 37.23
N ALA A 471 8.61 -3.95 36.24
CA ALA A 471 9.76 -3.87 35.35
C ALA A 471 9.78 -2.58 34.53
N ILE A 472 8.64 -2.18 33.96
CA ILE A 472 8.50 -0.89 33.24
C ILE A 472 8.82 0.28 34.18
N LEU A 473 8.14 0.34 35.33
CA LEU A 473 8.27 1.46 36.26
C LEU A 473 9.67 1.52 36.91
N SER A 474 10.41 0.41 36.98
CA SER A 474 11.77 0.39 37.55
C SER A 474 12.80 1.23 36.78
N HIS A 475 12.48 1.65 35.55
CA HIS A 475 13.35 2.47 34.72
C HIS A 475 13.30 3.96 35.05
N VAL A 476 12.28 4.42 35.77
CA VAL A 476 12.10 5.84 36.09
C VAL A 476 11.64 6.00 37.54
N ASP A 477 11.87 7.16 38.13
CA ASP A 477 11.39 7.48 39.46
C ASP A 477 9.84 7.53 39.46
N PRO A 478 9.15 6.78 40.35
CA PRO A 478 7.70 6.80 40.46
C PRO A 478 7.10 8.19 40.67
N THR A 479 7.82 9.10 41.32
CA THR A 479 7.36 10.47 41.56
C THR A 479 7.19 11.25 40.26
N LEU A 480 8.12 11.12 39.30
CA LEU A 480 8.04 11.78 37.99
C LEU A 480 6.83 11.28 37.18
N ILE A 481 6.53 9.99 37.30
CA ILE A 481 5.35 9.39 36.67
C ILE A 481 4.08 10.00 37.27
N LEU A 482 4.00 10.10 38.60
CA LEU A 482 2.83 10.68 39.27
C LEU A 482 2.65 12.16 38.94
N ARG A 483 3.74 12.95 38.92
CA ARG A 483 3.71 14.36 38.51
C ARG A 483 3.18 14.52 37.09
N SER A 484 3.70 13.72 36.16
CA SER A 484 3.23 13.67 34.76
C SER A 484 1.77 13.25 34.65
N LEU A 485 1.32 12.22 35.40
CA LEU A 485 -0.08 11.81 35.44
C LEU A 485 -1.00 12.89 36.04
N ILE A 486 -0.53 13.69 37.00
CA ILE A 486 -1.32 14.80 37.57
C ILE A 486 -1.41 15.99 36.60
N ARG A 487 -0.32 16.33 35.91
CA ARG A 487 -0.25 17.42 34.93
C ARG A 487 -0.93 17.10 33.60
N ASN A 488 -1.19 15.83 33.32
CA ASN A 488 -1.62 15.40 32.00
C ASN A 488 -2.93 16.12 31.54
N PRO A 489 -2.96 16.68 30.31
CA PRO A 489 -4.11 17.45 29.83
C PRO A 489 -5.12 16.65 29.01
N TYR A 490 -4.96 15.32 28.92
CA TYR A 490 -5.70 14.52 27.94
C TYR A 490 -6.49 13.35 28.52
N LEU A 491 -6.03 12.73 29.60
CA LEU A 491 -6.61 11.54 30.21
C LEU A 491 -7.37 11.89 31.49
N TRP A 492 -8.55 11.31 31.64
CA TRP A 492 -9.35 11.51 32.86
C TRP A 492 -8.90 10.57 33.98
N TRP A 493 -9.30 10.90 35.21
CA TRP A 493 -8.92 10.14 36.40
C TRP A 493 -9.19 8.63 36.30
N TYR A 494 -10.36 8.24 35.79
CA TYR A 494 -10.72 6.82 35.65
C TYR A 494 -9.78 6.01 34.73
N GLN A 495 -9.01 6.68 33.87
CA GLN A 495 -8.03 6.03 32.99
C GLN A 495 -6.67 5.88 33.65
N VAL A 496 -6.35 6.69 34.66
CA VAL A 496 -5.03 6.67 35.32
C VAL A 496 -5.10 6.07 36.72
N CYS A 497 -6.29 5.92 37.30
CA CYS A 497 -6.47 5.54 38.69
C CYS A 497 -5.88 4.18 39.04
N ASP A 498 -5.94 3.19 38.14
CA ASP A 498 -5.42 1.85 38.41
C ASP A 498 -3.89 1.87 38.50
N LEU A 499 -3.23 2.57 37.57
CA LEU A 499 -1.78 2.78 37.60
C LEU A 499 -1.34 3.59 38.82
N VAL A 500 -2.05 4.67 39.15
CA VAL A 500 -1.76 5.46 40.37
C VAL A 500 -1.91 4.59 41.62
N THR A 501 -3.01 3.85 41.75
CA THR A 501 -3.27 2.94 42.87
C THR A 501 -2.11 1.95 43.01
N PHE A 502 -1.64 1.39 41.90
CA PHE A 502 -0.53 0.44 41.89
C PHE A 502 0.78 1.07 42.40
N ILE A 503 1.09 2.30 41.97
CA ILE A 503 2.32 3.02 42.36
C ILE A 503 2.31 3.37 43.86
N ILE A 504 1.18 3.86 44.38
CA ILE A 504 1.10 4.37 45.76
C ILE A 504 0.94 3.27 46.81
N LYS A 505 0.53 2.07 46.41
CA LYS A 505 0.12 1.00 47.31
C LYS A 505 1.21 0.65 48.33
N GLY A 506 0.91 0.86 49.61
CA GLY A 506 1.80 0.59 50.74
C GLY A 506 2.89 1.64 50.97
N LYS A 507 2.85 2.77 50.26
CA LYS A 507 3.78 3.92 50.37
C LYS A 507 3.04 5.27 50.30
N GLU A 508 1.77 5.29 50.67
CA GLU A 508 0.86 6.41 50.43
C GLU A 508 1.34 7.72 51.07
N VAL A 509 1.90 7.64 52.29
CA VAL A 509 2.40 8.80 53.04
C VAL A 509 3.79 9.23 52.55
N GLU A 510 4.67 8.27 52.23
CA GLU A 510 6.02 8.53 51.71
C GLU A 510 5.97 9.27 50.38
N ILE A 511 5.16 8.78 49.44
CA ILE A 511 4.99 9.39 48.12
C ILE A 511 4.34 10.78 48.23
N LEU A 512 3.42 10.98 49.17
CA LEU A 512 2.82 12.30 49.36
C LEU A 512 3.84 13.31 49.91
N ASP A 513 4.75 12.89 50.80
CA ASP A 513 5.85 13.73 51.29
C ASP A 513 6.84 14.04 50.16
N GLU A 514 7.17 13.07 49.31
CA GLU A 514 8.02 13.27 48.13
C GLU A 514 7.40 14.19 47.07
N LEU A 515 6.07 14.13 46.89
CA LEU A 515 5.34 15.01 45.97
C LEU A 515 5.03 16.39 46.57
N ALA A 516 5.24 16.60 47.86
CA ALA A 516 4.88 17.85 48.53
C ALA A 516 5.52 19.08 47.87
N PRO A 517 6.82 19.11 47.52
CA PRO A 517 7.42 20.27 46.83
C PRO A 517 6.75 20.58 45.50
N PHE A 518 6.28 19.56 44.78
CA PHE A 518 5.57 19.71 43.52
C PHE A 518 4.17 20.27 43.73
N LEU A 519 3.41 19.74 44.69
CA LEU A 519 2.05 20.22 45.00
C LEU A 519 2.05 21.65 45.57
N SER A 520 3.15 22.05 46.20
CA SER A 520 3.40 23.41 46.69
C SER A 520 3.83 24.39 45.59
N ASP A 521 4.10 23.94 44.36
CA ASP A 521 4.53 24.77 43.22
C ASP A 521 3.87 24.29 41.92
N LEU A 522 2.56 24.51 41.83
CA LEU A 522 1.74 24.08 40.69
C LEU A 522 1.74 25.12 39.56
N CYS A 523 2.63 24.94 38.59
CA CYS A 523 2.53 25.63 37.31
C CYS A 523 1.40 25.03 36.44
N GLU A 524 0.66 25.90 35.75
CA GLU A 524 -0.34 25.64 34.70
C GLU A 524 -0.93 24.22 34.65
N ILE A 525 -1.97 23.96 35.46
CA ILE A 525 -2.74 22.71 35.41
C ILE A 525 -3.95 22.87 34.50
N SER A 526 -4.15 21.87 33.63
CA SER A 526 -5.35 21.76 32.80
C SER A 526 -6.59 21.38 33.60
N VAL A 527 -7.72 22.03 33.28
CA VAL A 527 -9.01 21.80 33.94
C VAL A 527 -9.96 21.14 32.95
N PHE A 528 -10.51 19.98 33.32
CA PHE A 528 -11.45 19.25 32.48
C PHE A 528 -12.89 19.69 32.77
N ALA A 529 -13.30 20.82 32.18
CA ALA A 529 -14.57 21.51 32.48
C ALA A 529 -15.86 20.66 32.34
N GLU A 530 -15.83 19.56 31.58
CA GLU A 530 -16.98 18.65 31.38
C GLU A 530 -16.90 17.33 32.19
N SER A 531 -15.89 17.18 33.05
CA SER A 531 -15.65 15.96 33.86
C SER A 531 -16.28 16.05 35.25
N LYS A 532 -16.65 14.90 35.84
CA LYS A 532 -17.00 14.78 37.27
C LYS A 532 -15.78 14.99 38.20
N ASP A 533 -14.59 14.82 37.63
CA ASP A 533 -13.30 14.98 38.29
C ASP A 533 -12.48 15.98 37.46
N PRO A 534 -12.82 17.28 37.53
CA PRO A 534 -12.24 18.32 36.67
C PRO A 534 -10.77 18.65 36.99
N LEU A 535 -10.31 18.35 38.22
CA LEU A 535 -8.93 18.56 38.66
C LEU A 535 -8.31 17.24 39.11
N LEU A 536 -7.32 16.76 38.34
CA LEU A 536 -6.62 15.50 38.65
C LEU A 536 -5.84 15.59 39.96
N VAL A 537 -5.26 16.75 40.29
CA VAL A 537 -4.56 16.97 41.55
C VAL A 537 -5.47 16.77 42.77
N CYS A 538 -6.68 17.32 42.75
CA CYS A 538 -7.63 17.16 43.85
C CYS A 538 -8.17 15.73 43.92
N THR A 539 -8.34 15.08 42.76
CA THR A 539 -8.81 13.69 42.69
C THR A 539 -7.73 12.71 43.15
N PHE A 540 -6.45 13.02 42.91
CA PHE A 540 -5.30 12.31 43.47
C PHE A 540 -5.26 12.42 44.99
N LEU A 541 -5.43 13.62 45.54
CA LEU A 541 -5.52 13.85 46.98
C LEU A 541 -6.69 13.08 47.59
N GLU A 542 -7.88 13.15 46.99
CA GLU A 542 -9.06 12.38 47.42
C GLU A 542 -8.79 10.86 47.41
N HIS A 543 -8.10 10.37 46.38
CA HIS A 543 -7.72 8.97 46.28
C HIS A 543 -6.71 8.56 47.36
N ASN A 544 -5.71 9.40 47.65
CA ASN A 544 -4.73 9.16 48.71
C ASN A 544 -5.42 9.08 50.09
N ILE A 545 -6.39 9.95 50.38
CA ILE A 545 -7.23 9.87 51.59
C ILE A 545 -7.89 8.49 51.72
N ARG A 546 -8.49 7.98 50.64
CA ARG A 546 -9.21 6.69 50.67
C ARG A 546 -8.29 5.49 50.91
N GLN A 547 -7.03 5.57 50.50
CA GLN A 547 -6.03 4.50 50.67
C GLN A 547 -5.25 4.63 51.99
N SER A 548 -5.19 5.82 52.59
CA SER A 548 -4.43 6.09 53.80
C SER A 548 -5.10 5.54 55.07
N LEU A 549 -4.29 5.05 56.02
CA LEU A 549 -4.75 4.56 57.31
C LEU A 549 -5.20 5.71 58.24
N SER A 550 -6.05 5.41 59.22
CA SER A 550 -6.74 6.38 60.10
C SER A 550 -5.86 7.34 60.93
N ASN A 551 -4.53 7.22 60.89
CA ASN A 551 -3.57 8.05 61.64
C ASN A 551 -2.81 9.05 60.74
N PHE A 552 -3.39 9.42 59.59
CA PHE A 552 -2.77 10.36 58.65
C PHE A 552 -2.60 11.76 59.24
N ALA A 553 -1.41 12.33 59.12
CA ALA A 553 -1.11 13.75 59.37
C ALA A 553 -0.54 14.37 58.09
N THR A 554 -0.93 15.61 57.79
CA THR A 554 -0.51 16.29 56.57
C THR A 554 1.01 16.54 56.61
N PRO A 555 1.78 16.17 55.57
CA PRO A 555 3.22 16.39 55.56
C PRO A 555 3.56 17.87 55.77
N HIS A 556 4.53 18.16 56.63
CA HIS A 556 4.98 19.53 56.90
C HIS A 556 5.43 20.31 55.64
N PRO A 557 6.08 19.71 54.61
CA PRO A 557 6.44 20.46 53.40
C PRO A 557 5.28 20.71 52.43
N LEU A 558 4.08 20.16 52.69
CA LEU A 558 2.93 20.29 51.79
C LEU A 558 2.18 21.59 52.06
N ASP A 559 2.36 22.55 51.15
CA ASP A 559 1.59 23.80 51.11
C ASP A 559 0.45 23.65 50.09
N LEU A 560 -0.79 23.74 50.58
CA LEU A 560 -1.99 23.60 49.76
C LEU A 560 -2.49 24.92 49.17
N SER A 561 -1.82 26.05 49.43
CA SER A 561 -2.23 27.37 48.92
C SER A 561 -2.43 27.38 47.39
N PRO A 562 -1.51 26.83 46.57
CA PRO A 562 -1.69 26.79 45.11
C PRO A 562 -2.86 25.91 44.66
N VAL A 563 -3.08 24.78 45.34
CA VAL A 563 -4.23 23.89 45.06
C VAL A 563 -5.55 24.58 45.38
N LEU A 564 -5.61 25.30 46.51
CA LEU A 564 -6.77 26.07 46.91
C LEU A 564 -7.08 27.19 45.92
N ASP A 565 -6.07 27.91 45.45
CA ASP A 565 -6.26 28.95 44.42
C ASP A 565 -6.78 28.37 43.12
N LEU A 566 -6.22 27.25 42.65
CA LEU A 566 -6.69 26.58 41.44
C LEU A 566 -8.17 26.16 41.53
N VAL A 567 -8.59 25.64 42.69
CA VAL A 567 -9.99 25.27 42.95
C VAL A 567 -10.90 26.51 42.99
N ASN A 568 -10.43 27.59 43.61
CA ASN A 568 -11.15 28.87 43.68
C ASN A 568 -11.35 29.50 42.30
N GLU A 569 -10.29 29.60 41.50
CA GLU A 569 -10.31 30.21 40.16
C GLU A 569 -11.27 29.48 39.21
N ASN A 570 -11.40 28.17 39.38
CA ASN A 570 -12.28 27.33 38.55
C ASN A 570 -13.68 27.12 39.17
N SER A 571 -14.00 27.76 40.30
CA SER A 571 -15.29 27.62 41.00
C SER A 571 -15.62 26.17 41.39
N LEU A 572 -14.62 25.39 41.80
CA LEU A 572 -14.75 23.95 42.08
C LEU A 572 -14.86 23.60 43.58
N LEU A 573 -15.09 24.60 44.44
CA LEU A 573 -15.19 24.42 45.89
C LEU A 573 -16.28 23.43 46.29
N GLU A 574 -17.44 23.45 45.60
CA GLU A 574 -18.53 22.50 45.87
C GLU A 574 -18.11 21.03 45.69
N ARG A 575 -17.19 20.75 44.75
CA ARG A 575 -16.74 19.38 44.46
C ARG A 575 -15.61 18.91 45.38
N TYR A 576 -14.72 19.81 45.80
CA TYR A 576 -13.47 19.44 46.45
C TYR A 576 -13.32 19.96 47.89
N SER A 577 -14.31 20.66 48.45
CA SER A 577 -14.24 21.21 49.81
C SER A 577 -13.95 20.14 50.87
N GLU A 578 -14.61 18.99 50.82
CA GLU A 578 -14.40 17.88 51.78
C GLU A 578 -12.94 17.41 51.79
N THR A 579 -12.40 17.13 50.59
CA THR A 579 -11.01 16.71 50.42
C THR A 579 -10.03 17.76 50.96
N LEU A 580 -10.23 19.03 50.63
CA LEU A 580 -9.35 20.12 51.06
C LEU A 580 -9.39 20.31 52.58
N ILE A 581 -10.59 20.32 53.17
CA ILE A 581 -10.80 20.43 54.62
C ILE A 581 -10.09 19.29 55.36
N TYR A 582 -10.20 18.05 54.87
CA TYR A 582 -9.55 16.89 55.47
C TYR A 582 -8.04 17.08 55.67
N TYR A 583 -7.34 17.65 54.69
CA TYR A 583 -5.92 17.92 54.79
C TYR A 583 -5.61 19.14 55.68
N LEU A 584 -6.45 20.18 55.64
CA LEU A 584 -6.29 21.38 56.48
C LEU A 584 -6.44 21.07 57.97
N ASP A 585 -7.46 20.28 58.35
CA ASP A 585 -7.74 19.88 59.74
C ASP A 585 -6.63 19.02 60.38
N ARG A 586 -5.76 18.44 59.55
CA ARG A 586 -4.70 17.51 59.99
C ARG A 586 -3.31 18.10 59.94
N GLY A 587 -3.22 19.41 60.14
CA GLY A 587 -1.98 20.18 60.20
C GLY A 587 -1.63 20.89 58.89
N GLY A 588 -2.46 20.77 57.85
CA GLY A 588 -2.25 21.50 56.59
C GLY A 588 -2.46 23.01 56.72
N LEU A 589 -3.32 23.46 57.64
CA LEU A 589 -3.61 24.88 57.85
C LEU A 589 -2.37 25.68 58.30
N ASP A 590 -1.50 25.06 59.10
CA ASP A 590 -0.28 25.68 59.62
C ASP A 590 0.84 25.75 58.55
N ASN A 591 0.72 24.99 57.46
CA ASN A 591 1.72 24.92 56.40
C ASN A 591 1.44 25.86 55.22
N LEU A 592 0.31 26.59 55.23
CA LEU A 592 -0.08 27.47 54.12
C LEU A 592 0.84 28.69 54.02
N SER A 593 1.41 28.94 52.83
CA SER A 593 2.12 30.19 52.54
C SER A 593 1.19 31.39 52.34
N ASP A 594 -0.02 31.15 51.84
CA ASP A 594 -1.07 32.17 51.70
C ASP A 594 -2.39 31.70 52.33
N LEU A 595 -2.94 32.54 53.21
CA LEU A 595 -4.23 32.31 53.87
C LEU A 595 -5.43 32.81 53.06
N HIS A 596 -5.26 33.67 52.05
CA HIS A 596 -6.37 34.18 51.23
C HIS A 596 -7.16 33.07 50.50
N PRO A 597 -6.53 32.04 49.92
CA PRO A 597 -7.25 30.96 49.23
C PRO A 597 -8.06 30.11 50.21
N ALA A 598 -7.51 29.88 51.41
CA ALA A 598 -8.19 29.18 52.49
C ALA A 598 -9.35 30.01 53.09
N LEU A 599 -9.22 31.34 53.12
CA LEU A 599 -10.30 32.24 53.51
C LEU A 599 -11.50 32.08 52.58
N LYS A 600 -11.30 32.02 51.25
CA LYS A 600 -12.39 31.79 50.28
C LYS A 600 -13.10 30.44 50.50
N LEU A 601 -12.34 29.38 50.82
CA LEU A 601 -12.92 28.09 51.22
C LEU A 601 -13.75 28.22 52.50
N TRP A 602 -13.26 28.97 53.51
CA TRP A 602 -14.01 29.22 54.73
C TRP A 602 -15.28 30.05 54.49
N GLU A 603 -15.23 31.07 53.62
CA GLU A 603 -16.40 31.86 53.21
C GLU A 603 -17.44 30.98 52.49
N TYR A 604 -17.00 30.09 51.60
CA TYR A 604 -17.87 29.08 51.00
C TYR A 604 -18.55 28.22 52.07
N CYS A 605 -17.78 27.70 53.04
CA CYS A 605 -18.33 26.90 54.15
C CYS A 605 -19.37 27.70 54.97
N ARG A 606 -19.10 29.00 55.23
CA ARG A 606 -20.04 29.92 55.87
C ARG A 606 -21.32 30.10 55.05
N ASP A 607 -21.24 30.08 53.73
CA ASP A 607 -22.42 30.32 52.91
C ASP A 607 -23.30 29.05 52.81
N VAL A 608 -22.70 27.85 52.86
CA VAL A 608 -23.42 26.56 52.74
C VAL A 608 -23.74 25.85 54.08
N HIS A 609 -23.23 26.29 55.23
CA HIS A 609 -23.38 25.54 56.50
C HIS A 609 -24.83 25.30 56.98
N ASN A 610 -25.80 26.09 56.51
CA ASN A 610 -27.21 25.92 56.86
C ASN A 610 -28.01 25.15 55.80
N ASP A 611 -27.38 24.78 54.68
CA ASP A 611 -28.06 24.10 53.60
C ASP A 611 -28.32 22.62 53.96
N PRO A 612 -29.54 22.10 53.67
CA PRO A 612 -29.87 20.72 53.94
C PRO A 612 -29.09 19.80 52.97
N GLY A 613 -28.09 19.09 53.50
CA GLY A 613 -27.22 18.20 52.73
C GLY A 613 -25.72 18.52 52.86
N THR A 614 -25.37 19.62 53.52
CA THR A 614 -23.97 20.00 53.76
C THR A 614 -23.25 18.98 54.66
N PRO A 615 -22.05 18.52 54.29
CA PRO A 615 -21.27 17.56 55.07
C PRO A 615 -20.92 18.08 56.47
N ASP A 616 -20.92 17.20 57.48
CA ASP A 616 -20.59 17.54 58.87
C ASP A 616 -19.17 18.13 59.00
N GLU A 617 -18.24 17.70 58.15
CA GLU A 617 -16.86 18.17 58.09
C GLU A 617 -16.79 19.66 57.69
N VAL A 618 -17.63 20.09 56.73
CA VAL A 618 -17.74 21.49 56.29
C VAL A 618 -18.26 22.39 57.42
N VAL A 619 -19.27 21.90 58.16
CA VAL A 619 -19.84 22.63 59.31
C VAL A 619 -18.85 22.72 60.46
N THR A 620 -18.08 21.64 60.68
CA THR A 620 -17.06 21.57 61.74
C THR A 620 -15.91 22.51 61.43
N PHE A 621 -15.35 22.46 60.21
CA PHE A 621 -14.30 23.37 59.76
C PHE A 621 -14.70 24.84 59.87
N TYR A 622 -15.92 25.20 59.46
CA TYR A 622 -16.42 26.57 59.62
C TYR A 622 -16.37 27.03 61.08
N ARG A 623 -16.91 26.21 62.00
CA ARG A 623 -17.01 26.55 63.44
C ARG A 623 -15.65 26.57 64.13
N GLU A 624 -14.81 25.58 63.86
CA GLU A 624 -13.52 25.43 64.50
C GLU A 624 -12.52 26.44 63.94
N CYS A 625 -12.41 26.63 62.62
CA CYS A 625 -11.44 27.57 62.06
C CYS A 625 -11.91 29.05 62.05
N THR A 626 -13.09 29.38 62.59
CA THR A 626 -13.60 30.76 62.72
C THR A 626 -12.56 31.71 63.34
N TYR A 627 -11.83 31.27 64.36
CA TYR A 627 -10.83 32.11 65.03
C TYR A 627 -9.56 32.36 64.21
N CYS A 628 -9.27 31.50 63.21
CA CYS A 628 -8.12 31.65 62.31
C CYS A 628 -8.34 32.78 61.30
N PHE A 629 -9.59 33.05 60.93
CA PHE A 629 -9.95 33.96 59.83
C PHE A 629 -10.64 35.26 60.28
N ILE A 630 -11.15 35.33 61.52
CA ILE A 630 -11.92 36.49 62.05
C ILE A 630 -11.11 37.35 63.06
N ARG A 631 -9.78 37.18 63.17
CA ARG A 631 -8.98 38.01 64.08
C ARG A 631 -8.59 39.37 63.45
N GLU A 632 -9.37 40.38 63.84
CA GLU A 632 -9.22 41.86 63.77
C GLU A 632 -8.43 42.50 62.63
#